data_AF-A0A2T3G0H6-F1
#
_entry.id   AF-A0A2T3G0H6-F1
#
_cell.length_a   1.000
_cell.length_b   1.000
_cell.length_c   1.000
_cell.angle_alpha   90.00
_cell.angle_beta   90.00
_cell.angle_gamma   90.00
#
_symmetry.space_group_name_H-M   'P 1'
#
loop_
_entity.id
_entity.type
_entity.pdbx_description
1 polymer ?
#
loop_
_entity_poly.entity_id
_entity_poly.type
_entity_poly.pdbx_seq_one_letter_code
_entity_poly.pdbx_strand_id
1 'polypeptide(L)'
;MKTDLQRCKEIAIDFLHLDAEPTEISIIVSHPFFDSPFCSVKREIVNIFESEENMKKVMAFYEEKIINGCNCISDIFYMMRAPYRMTYFKYVKEYLDEKDFAEMLNFSWLNDENANNNINVSNKELLSYFKKANKEYLMNEDDFKVFEFLPNVVTIYRGVTDKNKDNKKALSWTLSQDKAEWFAHRFDEAGEVWKSEISKDNIFAYFDEMGEKEVIIDYNAIDDIESI
;
A
#
# COMPACT_ATOMS: atom_id res chain seq x y z
N MET A 1 16.61 11.96 12.49
CA MET A 1 16.74 12.60 11.16
C MET A 1 15.41 13.26 10.85
N LYS A 2 15.36 14.38 10.13
CA LYS A 2 14.10 14.97 9.66
C LYS A 2 13.90 14.58 8.19
N THR A 3 12.65 14.41 7.76
CA THR A 3 12.34 14.13 6.35
C THR A 3 12.95 15.17 5.40
N ASP A 4 13.68 14.69 4.40
CA ASP A 4 14.17 15.49 3.28
C ASP A 4 13.07 15.56 2.20
N LEU A 5 12.15 16.50 2.43
CA LEU A 5 11.02 16.72 1.53
C LEU A 5 11.46 17.16 0.12
N GLN A 6 12.58 17.88 0.01
CA GLN A 6 13.08 18.32 -1.29
C GLN A 6 13.46 17.11 -2.15
N ARG A 7 14.17 16.15 -1.55
CA ARG A 7 14.52 14.92 -2.26
C ARG A 7 13.30 14.06 -2.61
N CYS A 8 12.30 14.03 -1.75
CA CYS A 8 11.03 13.37 -2.04
C CYS A 8 10.31 14.00 -3.24
N LYS A 9 10.24 15.35 -3.30
CA LYS A 9 9.64 16.09 -4.42
C LYS A 9 10.35 15.79 -5.75
N GLU A 10 11.67 15.73 -5.77
CA GLU A 10 12.45 15.37 -6.97
C GLU A 10 12.05 13.99 -7.50
N ILE A 11 11.98 12.99 -6.62
CA ILE A 11 11.56 11.63 -7.00
C ILE A 11 10.09 11.59 -7.44
N ALA A 12 9.23 12.41 -6.83
CA ALA A 12 7.83 12.51 -7.24
C ALA A 12 7.69 13.10 -8.65
N ILE A 13 8.56 14.06 -9.01
CA ILE A 13 8.63 14.62 -10.38
C ILE A 13 9.12 13.54 -11.37
N ASP A 14 10.09 12.70 -11.00
CA ASP A 14 10.50 11.57 -11.84
C ASP A 14 9.33 10.62 -12.11
N PHE A 15 8.50 10.33 -11.10
CA PHE A 15 7.28 9.53 -11.25
C PHE A 15 6.23 10.21 -12.13
N LEU A 16 6.12 11.54 -12.04
CA LEU A 16 5.18 12.33 -12.85
C LEU A 16 5.52 12.28 -14.34
N HIS A 17 6.80 12.15 -14.69
CA HIS A 17 7.26 12.08 -16.08
C HIS A 17 7.34 10.66 -16.65
N LEU A 18 6.77 9.67 -15.95
CA LEU A 18 6.54 8.36 -16.56
C LEU A 18 5.47 8.48 -17.66
N ASP A 19 5.61 7.67 -18.70
CA ASP A 19 4.65 7.66 -19.79
C ASP A 19 3.26 7.24 -19.26
N ALA A 20 2.23 7.97 -19.69
CA ALA A 20 0.84 7.58 -19.44
C ALA A 20 0.45 6.45 -20.40
N GLU A 21 0.32 5.23 -19.89
CA GLU A 21 -0.02 4.08 -20.72
C GLU A 21 -1.55 3.98 -20.88
N PRO A 22 -2.07 3.97 -22.12
CA PRO A 22 -3.49 3.74 -22.36
C PRO A 22 -3.86 2.29 -22.00
N THR A 23 -5.08 2.09 -21.54
CA THR A 23 -5.65 0.75 -21.32
C THR A 23 -6.60 0.37 -22.47
N GLU A 24 -7.13 -0.85 -22.46
CA GLU A 24 -8.19 -1.27 -23.39
C GLU A 24 -9.46 -0.39 -23.28
N ILE A 25 -9.65 0.26 -22.13
CA ILE A 25 -10.73 1.21 -21.88
C ILE A 25 -10.18 2.62 -22.11
N SER A 26 -10.61 3.28 -23.19
CA SER A 26 -10.04 4.56 -23.66
C SER A 26 -10.14 5.73 -22.68
N ILE A 27 -10.96 5.63 -21.64
CA ILE A 27 -11.12 6.64 -20.58
C ILE A 27 -10.26 6.33 -19.34
N ILE A 28 -9.48 5.24 -19.36
CA ILE A 28 -8.62 4.83 -18.26
C ILE A 28 -7.17 4.81 -18.75
N VAL A 29 -6.29 5.43 -17.96
CA VAL A 29 -4.83 5.40 -18.16
C VAL A 29 -4.11 4.87 -16.92
N SER A 30 -2.98 4.21 -17.16
CA SER A 30 -2.04 3.78 -16.15
C SER A 30 -0.98 4.87 -15.98
N HIS A 31 -1.03 5.60 -14.87
CA HIS A 31 -0.08 6.66 -14.54
C HIS A 31 -0.06 6.93 -13.02
N PRO A 32 1.06 7.35 -12.40
CA PRO A 32 1.12 7.54 -10.95
C PRO A 32 0.22 8.64 -10.37
N PHE A 33 -0.16 9.66 -11.14
CA PHE A 33 -0.86 10.85 -10.63
C PHE A 33 -2.30 11.04 -11.15
N PHE A 34 -2.70 10.27 -12.15
CA PHE A 34 -4.04 10.35 -12.76
C PHE A 34 -4.43 9.00 -13.38
N ASP A 35 -5.72 8.75 -13.48
CA ASP A 35 -6.33 7.50 -13.98
C ASP A 35 -7.19 7.70 -15.22
N SER A 36 -7.31 8.94 -15.69
CA SER A 36 -8.09 9.34 -16.85
C SER A 36 -7.22 10.19 -17.77
N PRO A 37 -7.43 10.13 -19.10
CA PRO A 37 -6.77 11.06 -20.01
C PRO A 37 -7.28 12.50 -19.85
N PHE A 38 -8.41 12.69 -19.15
CA PHE A 38 -9.03 14.00 -18.91
C PHE A 38 -8.61 14.56 -17.55
N CYS A 39 -7.67 15.49 -17.56
CA CYS A 39 -7.12 16.12 -16.36
C CYS A 39 -7.70 17.51 -16.13
N SER A 40 -8.06 17.84 -14.90
CA SER A 40 -8.52 19.18 -14.52
C SER A 40 -7.35 20.12 -14.21
N VAL A 41 -7.05 21.06 -15.11
CA VAL A 41 -6.04 22.10 -14.95
C VAL A 41 -6.72 23.46 -14.79
N LYS A 42 -6.60 24.09 -13.62
CA LYS A 42 -7.17 25.44 -13.34
C LYS A 42 -8.66 25.58 -13.74
N ARG A 43 -9.47 24.55 -13.48
CA ARG A 43 -10.92 24.43 -13.81
C ARG A 43 -11.23 24.19 -15.29
N GLU A 44 -10.22 23.90 -16.10
CA GLU A 44 -10.36 23.44 -17.49
C GLU A 44 -10.13 21.92 -17.55
N ILE A 45 -10.92 21.20 -18.33
CA ILE A 45 -10.70 19.78 -18.60
C ILE A 45 -9.81 19.67 -19.85
N VAL A 46 -8.64 19.05 -19.69
CA VAL A 46 -7.63 18.90 -20.75
C VAL A 46 -7.45 17.41 -21.05
N ASN A 47 -7.52 17.03 -22.33
CA ASN A 47 -7.22 15.67 -22.78
C ASN A 47 -5.73 15.53 -23.13
N ILE A 48 -4.99 14.71 -22.38
CA ILE A 48 -3.53 14.53 -22.54
C ILE A 48 -3.14 13.87 -23.87
N PHE A 49 -4.04 13.15 -24.53
CA PHE A 49 -3.77 12.50 -25.82
C PHE A 49 -4.12 13.35 -27.03
N GLU A 50 -4.74 14.51 -26.84
CA GLU A 50 -5.13 15.39 -27.94
C GLU A 50 -3.94 16.16 -28.54
N SER A 51 -2.95 16.52 -27.73
CA SER A 51 -1.70 17.14 -28.21
C SER A 51 -0.56 17.03 -27.18
N GLU A 52 0.68 17.12 -27.67
CA GLU A 52 1.87 17.23 -26.81
C GLU A 52 1.81 18.47 -25.89
N GLU A 53 1.19 19.56 -26.36
CA GLU A 53 1.00 20.78 -25.58
C GLU A 53 0.04 20.55 -24.40
N ASN A 54 -1.04 19.79 -24.61
CA ASN A 54 -1.95 19.40 -23.53
C ASN A 54 -1.23 18.56 -22.47
N MET A 55 -0.40 17.60 -22.89
CA MET A 55 0.43 16.82 -21.97
C MET A 55 1.37 17.73 -21.17
N LYS A 56 2.13 18.61 -21.84
CA LYS A 56 3.03 19.57 -21.18
C LYS A 56 2.29 20.47 -20.18
N LYS A 57 1.10 20.96 -20.54
CA LYS A 57 0.24 21.78 -19.68
C LYS A 57 -0.17 21.03 -18.42
N VAL A 58 -0.53 19.76 -18.53
CA VAL A 58 -0.87 18.91 -17.37
C VAL A 58 0.36 18.64 -16.51
N MET A 59 1.49 18.28 -17.12
CA MET A 59 2.74 18.02 -16.39
C MET A 59 3.21 19.25 -15.60
N ALA A 60 3.26 20.43 -16.23
CA ALA A 60 3.64 21.67 -15.57
C ALA A 60 2.70 22.03 -14.40
N PHE A 61 1.41 21.71 -14.51
CA PHE A 61 0.45 21.93 -13.41
C PHE A 61 0.70 21.01 -12.21
N TYR A 62 1.02 19.73 -12.46
CA TYR A 62 1.39 18.80 -11.37
C TYR A 62 2.76 19.14 -10.78
N GLU A 63 3.75 19.50 -11.58
CA GLU A 63 5.05 19.99 -11.09
C GLU A 63 4.89 21.20 -10.18
N GLU A 64 4.10 22.21 -10.59
CA GLU A 64 3.81 23.39 -9.76
C GLU A 64 3.21 22.98 -8.41
N LYS A 65 2.26 22.04 -8.41
CA LYS A 65 1.66 21.50 -7.18
C LYS A 65 2.65 20.74 -6.31
N ILE A 66 3.54 19.94 -6.89
CA ILE A 66 4.54 19.20 -6.14
C ILE A 66 5.55 20.17 -5.51
N ILE A 67 6.08 21.10 -6.31
CA ILE A 67 7.14 22.03 -5.90
C ILE A 67 6.61 23.03 -4.86
N ASN A 68 5.48 23.68 -5.15
CA ASN A 68 4.98 24.81 -4.37
C ASN A 68 3.77 24.48 -3.49
N GLY A 69 3.02 23.44 -3.83
CA GLY A 69 1.78 23.07 -3.13
C GLY A 69 1.99 22.06 -2.00
N CYS A 70 2.95 21.15 -2.13
CA CYS A 70 3.23 20.12 -1.11
C CYS A 70 4.14 20.69 -0.01
N ASN A 71 3.67 20.65 1.24
CA ASN A 71 4.37 21.15 2.42
C ASN A 71 4.86 20.03 3.34
N CYS A 72 4.37 18.81 3.15
CA CYS A 72 4.83 17.60 3.83
C CYS A 72 4.82 16.40 2.87
N ILE A 73 5.36 15.26 3.32
CA ILE A 73 5.42 14.05 2.49
C ILE A 73 4.02 13.50 2.17
N SER A 74 3.08 13.61 3.12
CA SER A 74 1.73 13.09 2.95
C SER A 74 0.98 13.79 1.81
N ASP A 75 1.20 15.09 1.59
CA ASP A 75 0.64 15.80 0.43
C ASP A 75 1.00 15.11 -0.90
N ILE A 76 2.24 14.61 -1.03
CA ILE A 76 2.70 13.91 -2.23
C ILE A 76 2.04 12.53 -2.34
N PHE A 77 1.97 11.77 -1.25
CA PHE A 77 1.31 10.47 -1.22
C PHE A 77 -0.19 10.57 -1.54
N TYR A 78 -0.87 11.62 -1.08
CA TYR A 78 -2.28 11.89 -1.42
C TYR A 78 -2.48 12.24 -2.89
N MET A 79 -1.53 12.93 -3.52
CA MET A 79 -1.57 13.22 -4.96
C MET A 79 -1.31 11.97 -5.81
N MET A 80 -0.60 10.98 -5.27
CA MET A 80 -0.29 9.75 -5.96
C MET A 80 -1.45 8.75 -5.87
N ARG A 81 -1.67 8.02 -6.95
CA ARG A 81 -2.62 6.92 -7.01
C ARG A 81 -2.16 5.75 -6.16
N ALA A 82 -3.13 5.14 -5.47
CA ALA A 82 -2.95 4.01 -4.57
C ALA A 82 -1.94 2.93 -5.05
N PRO A 83 -2.06 2.37 -6.28
CA PRO A 83 -1.16 1.30 -6.74
C PRO A 83 0.32 1.68 -6.83
N TYR A 84 0.64 2.98 -6.90
CA TYR A 84 2.01 3.48 -7.05
C TYR A 84 2.63 3.89 -5.72
N ARG A 85 1.84 4.11 -4.66
CA ARG A 85 2.32 4.65 -3.38
C ARG A 85 3.40 3.79 -2.75
N MET A 86 3.21 2.46 -2.73
CA MET A 86 4.22 1.55 -2.18
C MET A 86 5.51 1.53 -3.01
N THR A 87 5.39 1.67 -4.33
CA THR A 87 6.54 1.78 -5.23
C THR A 87 7.30 3.07 -4.95
N TYR A 88 6.60 4.20 -4.85
CA TYR A 88 7.20 5.48 -4.50
C TYR A 88 7.84 5.46 -3.11
N PHE A 89 7.15 4.90 -2.11
CA PHE A 89 7.69 4.67 -0.77
C PHE A 89 9.04 3.97 -0.82
N LYS A 90 9.17 2.90 -1.62
CA LYS A 90 10.44 2.19 -1.82
C LYS A 90 11.58 3.12 -2.27
N TYR A 91 11.33 4.15 -3.09
CA TYR A 91 12.36 5.09 -3.52
C TYR A 91 12.63 6.21 -2.52
N VAL A 92 11.65 6.61 -1.70
CA VAL A 92 11.81 7.75 -0.79
C VAL A 92 12.11 7.39 0.66
N LYS A 93 11.91 6.14 1.07
CA LYS A 93 12.01 5.69 2.48
C LYS A 93 13.30 6.05 3.22
N GLU A 94 14.43 6.20 2.52
CA GLU A 94 15.72 6.57 3.15
C GLU A 94 15.83 8.08 3.43
N TYR A 95 14.90 8.87 2.89
CA TYR A 95 14.78 10.31 3.09
C TYR A 95 13.70 10.69 4.10
N LEU A 96 13.00 9.70 4.66
CA LEU A 96 11.93 9.93 5.64
C LEU A 96 12.50 9.88 7.06
N ASP A 97 11.94 10.70 7.94
CA ASP A 97 12.08 10.47 9.37
C ASP A 97 11.26 9.26 9.82
N GLU A 98 11.41 8.88 11.09
CA GLU A 98 10.80 7.67 11.64
C GLU A 98 9.27 7.70 11.61
N LYS A 99 8.68 8.89 11.83
CA LYS A 99 7.23 9.06 11.84
C LYS A 99 6.69 9.00 10.41
N ASP A 100 7.25 9.80 9.51
CA ASP A 100 6.86 9.81 8.10
C ASP A 100 7.07 8.43 7.44
N PHE A 101 8.13 7.70 7.81
CA PHE A 101 8.36 6.33 7.35
C PHE A 101 7.21 5.41 7.74
N ALA A 102 6.82 5.41 9.01
CA ALA A 102 5.79 4.51 9.51
C ALA A 102 4.39 4.90 8.98
N GLU A 103 4.05 6.18 9.01
CA GLU A 103 2.74 6.67 8.54
C GLU A 103 2.58 6.45 7.03
N MET A 104 3.62 6.71 6.21
CA MET A 104 3.52 6.49 4.76
C MET A 104 3.57 5.01 4.38
N LEU A 105 4.22 4.16 5.17
CA LEU A 105 4.13 2.71 5.00
C LEU A 105 2.71 2.21 5.26
N ASN A 106 2.11 2.60 6.38
CA ASN A 106 0.71 2.30 6.72
C ASN A 106 -0.24 2.79 5.61
N PHE A 107 -0.15 4.08 5.26
CA PHE A 107 -1.01 4.68 4.26
C PHE A 107 -0.91 3.99 2.90
N SER A 108 0.31 3.64 2.47
CA SER A 108 0.53 2.93 1.21
C SER A 108 0.01 1.50 1.24
N TRP A 109 0.10 0.82 2.38
CA TRP A 109 -0.37 -0.55 2.54
C TRP A 109 -1.90 -0.62 2.53
N LEU A 110 -2.56 0.13 3.40
CA LEU A 110 -4.02 0.07 3.58
C LEU A 110 -4.81 0.56 2.35
N ASN A 111 -4.20 1.38 1.51
CA ASN A 111 -4.86 1.92 0.32
C ASN A 111 -4.53 1.12 -0.96
N ASP A 112 -3.74 0.04 -0.89
CA ASP A 112 -3.44 -0.82 -2.03
C ASP A 112 -4.24 -2.12 -1.91
N GLU A 113 -5.30 -2.26 -2.72
CA GLU A 113 -6.15 -3.46 -2.77
C GLU A 113 -5.37 -4.76 -3.09
N ASN A 114 -4.14 -4.64 -3.59
CA ASN A 114 -3.29 -5.75 -3.95
C ASN A 114 -1.89 -5.67 -3.29
N ALA A 115 -1.79 -5.06 -2.10
CA ALA A 115 -0.52 -4.81 -1.42
C ALA A 115 0.40 -6.05 -1.27
N ASN A 116 -0.18 -7.24 -1.03
CA ASN A 116 0.56 -8.50 -0.90
C ASN A 116 1.09 -9.10 -2.21
N ASN A 117 0.60 -8.63 -3.37
CA ASN A 117 1.08 -9.06 -4.69
C ASN A 117 1.62 -7.86 -5.49
N ASN A 118 2.22 -6.89 -4.79
CA ASN A 118 2.82 -5.74 -5.44
C ASN A 118 3.96 -6.15 -6.38
N ILE A 119 3.88 -5.73 -7.64
CA ILE A 119 4.84 -6.14 -8.69
C ILE A 119 6.21 -5.46 -8.55
N ASN A 120 6.27 -4.30 -7.89
CA ASN A 120 7.48 -3.47 -7.81
C ASN A 120 8.18 -3.58 -6.45
N VAL A 121 7.48 -4.07 -5.43
CA VAL A 121 8.00 -4.23 -4.06
C VAL A 121 7.72 -5.65 -3.59
N SER A 122 8.80 -6.42 -3.39
CA SER A 122 8.68 -7.82 -2.99
C SER A 122 8.22 -7.97 -1.54
N ASN A 123 7.61 -9.12 -1.20
CA ASN A 123 7.22 -9.46 0.18
C ASN A 123 8.41 -9.42 1.15
N LYS A 124 9.62 -9.73 0.68
CA LYS A 124 10.86 -9.59 1.47
C LYS A 124 11.16 -8.13 1.82
N GLU A 125 10.99 -7.22 0.86
CA GLU A 125 11.17 -5.79 1.08
C GLU A 125 10.10 -5.24 2.04
N LEU A 126 8.83 -5.54 1.78
CA LEU A 126 7.72 -5.16 2.67
C LEU A 126 7.96 -5.63 4.10
N LEU A 127 8.34 -6.89 4.29
CA LEU A 127 8.65 -7.46 5.59
C LEU A 127 9.77 -6.68 6.29
N SER A 128 10.81 -6.28 5.56
CA SER A 128 11.90 -5.47 6.10
C SER A 128 11.43 -4.06 6.50
N TYR A 129 10.46 -3.49 5.79
CA TYR A 129 9.90 -2.17 6.10
C TYR A 129 9.07 -2.25 7.38
N PHE A 130 8.19 -3.24 7.50
CA PHE A 130 7.38 -3.46 8.70
C PHE A 130 8.23 -3.78 9.93
N LYS A 131 9.32 -4.54 9.78
CA LYS A 131 10.30 -4.78 10.86
C LYS A 131 11.01 -3.51 11.33
N LYS A 132 11.24 -2.55 10.43
CA LYS A 132 11.95 -1.30 10.70
C LYS A 132 11.01 -0.22 11.28
N ALA A 133 9.73 -0.24 10.90
CA ALA A 133 8.77 0.80 11.27
C ALA A 133 8.55 0.88 12.78
N ASN A 134 8.46 2.10 13.30
CA ASN A 134 8.03 2.33 14.67
C ASN A 134 6.54 2.01 14.80
N LYS A 135 6.21 1.08 15.69
CA LYS A 135 4.85 0.56 15.86
C LYS A 135 3.85 1.63 16.34
N GLU A 136 4.29 2.57 17.17
CA GLU A 136 3.43 3.65 17.69
C GLU A 136 3.02 4.66 16.61
N TYR A 137 3.86 4.86 15.60
CA TYR A 137 3.51 5.69 14.43
C TYR A 137 2.85 4.90 13.30
N LEU A 138 3.10 3.59 13.23
CA LEU A 138 2.57 2.72 12.18
C LEU A 138 1.09 2.40 12.37
N MET A 139 0.63 2.34 13.62
CA MET A 139 -0.74 2.00 14.01
C MET A 139 -1.40 3.21 14.66
N ASN A 140 -2.72 3.35 14.48
CA ASN A 140 -3.48 4.29 15.30
C ASN A 140 -3.54 3.80 16.75
N GLU A 141 -3.97 4.67 17.68
CA GLU A 141 -3.97 4.36 19.11
C GLU A 141 -4.81 3.12 19.46
N ASP A 142 -5.92 2.86 18.77
CA ASP A 142 -6.81 1.74 19.09
C ASP A 142 -6.25 0.42 18.56
N ASP A 143 -5.71 0.42 17.34
CA ASP A 143 -4.99 -0.71 16.77
C ASP A 143 -3.75 -1.07 17.58
N PHE A 144 -3.00 -0.06 18.02
CA PHE A 144 -1.82 -0.26 18.85
C PHE A 144 -2.18 -0.89 20.20
N LYS A 145 -3.27 -0.45 20.86
CA LYS A 145 -3.76 -1.10 22.09
C LYS A 145 -4.10 -2.56 21.84
N VAL A 146 -4.84 -2.88 20.77
CA VAL A 146 -5.17 -4.28 20.45
C VAL A 146 -3.91 -5.10 20.23
N PHE A 147 -2.95 -4.57 19.47
CA PHE A 147 -1.64 -5.19 19.27
C PHE A 147 -0.92 -5.49 20.61
N GLU A 148 -0.90 -4.53 21.53
CA GLU A 148 -0.29 -4.70 22.86
C GLU A 148 -0.99 -5.76 23.72
N PHE A 149 -2.30 -5.96 23.55
CA PHE A 149 -3.06 -6.99 24.27
C PHE A 149 -3.07 -8.36 23.60
N LEU A 150 -2.48 -8.52 22.42
CA LEU A 150 -2.35 -9.85 21.80
C LEU A 150 -1.63 -10.83 22.74
N PRO A 151 -2.09 -12.09 22.85
CA PRO A 151 -1.42 -13.13 23.61
C PRO A 151 -0.06 -13.49 22.98
N ASN A 152 0.81 -14.18 23.73
CA ASN A 152 2.13 -14.58 23.25
C ASN A 152 2.06 -15.51 22.01
N VAL A 153 1.03 -16.34 21.94
CA VAL A 153 0.72 -17.20 20.78
C VAL A 153 -0.65 -16.78 20.26
N VAL A 154 -0.71 -16.44 18.98
CA VAL A 154 -1.89 -15.88 18.32
C VAL A 154 -2.32 -16.83 17.21
N THR A 155 -3.60 -17.19 17.20
CA THR A 155 -4.21 -17.91 16.06
C THR A 155 -4.54 -16.91 14.96
N ILE A 156 -4.11 -17.21 13.75
CA ILE A 156 -4.28 -16.37 12.56
C ILE A 156 -4.93 -17.16 11.44
N TYR A 157 -5.69 -16.47 10.60
CA TYR A 157 -6.42 -17.05 9.48
C TYR A 157 -6.12 -16.31 8.18
N ARG A 158 -6.24 -16.98 7.04
CA ARG A 158 -6.13 -16.36 5.72
C ARG A 158 -7.05 -17.04 4.75
N GLY A 159 -7.96 -16.26 4.15
CA GLY A 159 -8.74 -16.73 3.01
C GLY A 159 -7.89 -16.70 1.76
N VAL A 160 -7.80 -17.83 1.08
CA VAL A 160 -7.12 -17.94 -0.20
C VAL A 160 -8.05 -18.45 -1.28
N THR A 161 -7.75 -18.10 -2.52
CA THR A 161 -8.44 -18.62 -3.68
C THR A 161 -7.43 -19.22 -4.65
N ASP A 162 -7.88 -19.81 -5.75
CA ASP A 162 -6.99 -20.40 -6.76
C ASP A 162 -5.91 -19.44 -7.27
N LYS A 163 -6.16 -18.13 -7.20
CA LYS A 163 -5.22 -17.08 -7.64
C LYS A 163 -4.03 -16.90 -6.69
N ASN A 164 -4.18 -17.22 -5.40
CA ASN A 164 -3.17 -16.89 -4.38
C ASN A 164 -2.85 -18.04 -3.41
N LYS A 165 -3.48 -19.21 -3.53
CA LYS A 165 -3.21 -20.40 -2.71
C LYS A 165 -1.78 -20.95 -2.83
N ASP A 166 -1.06 -20.61 -3.90
CA ASP A 166 0.35 -20.98 -4.02
C ASP A 166 1.28 -19.98 -3.31
N ASN A 167 0.78 -18.79 -2.94
CA ASN A 167 1.53 -17.77 -2.23
C ASN A 167 1.47 -17.98 -0.71
N LYS A 168 2.26 -18.94 -0.23
CA LYS A 168 2.44 -19.18 1.22
C LYS A 168 3.28 -18.11 1.94
N LYS A 169 3.87 -17.16 1.22
CA LYS A 169 4.73 -16.09 1.76
C LYS A 169 4.01 -14.76 1.84
N ALA A 170 2.73 -14.78 2.18
CA ALA A 170 1.92 -13.58 2.37
C ALA A 170 2.12 -12.99 3.78
N LEU A 171 2.16 -11.66 3.87
CA LEU A 171 2.33 -10.95 5.13
C LEU A 171 1.00 -10.76 5.85
N SER A 172 -0.08 -10.57 5.10
CA SER A 172 -1.42 -10.30 5.62
C SER A 172 -2.12 -11.56 6.07
N TRP A 173 -2.53 -11.59 7.33
CA TRP A 173 -3.43 -12.59 7.90
C TRP A 173 -4.49 -11.85 8.72
N THR A 174 -5.54 -12.53 9.16
CA THR A 174 -6.59 -11.93 10.00
C THR A 174 -6.75 -12.71 11.31
N LEU A 175 -7.17 -12.03 12.37
CA LEU A 175 -7.60 -12.65 13.62
C LEU A 175 -9.05 -13.18 13.56
N SER A 176 -9.78 -12.91 12.47
CA SER A 176 -11.17 -13.33 12.29
C SER A 176 -11.29 -14.45 11.27
N GLN A 177 -11.72 -15.62 11.73
CA GLN A 177 -12.05 -16.74 10.84
C GLN A 177 -13.15 -16.35 9.85
N ASP A 178 -14.24 -15.71 10.31
CA ASP A 178 -15.34 -15.25 9.46
C ASP A 178 -14.86 -14.33 8.32
N LYS A 179 -13.87 -13.47 8.58
CA LYS A 179 -13.26 -12.63 7.54
C LYS A 179 -12.42 -13.45 6.58
N ALA A 180 -11.66 -14.43 7.06
CA ALA A 180 -10.93 -15.34 6.19
C ALA A 180 -11.88 -16.16 5.29
N GLU A 181 -13.00 -16.64 5.82
CA GLU A 181 -14.06 -17.31 5.05
C GLU A 181 -14.65 -16.38 3.98
N TRP A 182 -14.94 -15.12 4.34
CA TRP A 182 -15.39 -14.13 3.37
C TRP A 182 -14.36 -13.91 2.25
N PHE A 183 -13.06 -13.83 2.57
CA PHE A 183 -11.99 -13.71 1.57
C PHE A 183 -11.82 -14.97 0.70
N ALA A 184 -12.05 -16.16 1.24
CA ALA A 184 -11.99 -17.42 0.49
C ALA A 184 -13.18 -17.58 -0.49
N HIS A 185 -14.34 -17.01 -0.15
CA HIS A 185 -15.58 -17.20 -0.91
C HIS A 185 -16.07 -15.95 -1.64
N ARG A 186 -15.35 -14.83 -1.56
CA ARG A 186 -15.70 -13.60 -2.29
C ARG A 186 -15.75 -13.87 -3.79
N PHE A 187 -16.71 -13.22 -4.46
CA PHE A 187 -16.94 -13.36 -5.90
C PHE A 187 -17.30 -14.78 -6.35
N ASP A 188 -17.99 -15.55 -5.49
CA ASP A 188 -18.42 -16.93 -5.77
C ASP A 188 -17.25 -17.90 -6.03
N GLU A 189 -16.05 -17.57 -5.54
CA GLU A 189 -14.89 -18.45 -5.63
C GLU A 189 -14.97 -19.60 -4.59
N ALA A 190 -14.52 -20.80 -4.98
CA ALA A 190 -14.41 -21.95 -4.08
C ALA A 190 -13.02 -21.99 -3.45
N GLY A 191 -12.68 -20.96 -2.66
CA GLY A 191 -11.40 -20.87 -1.97
C GLY A 191 -11.27 -21.77 -0.75
N GLU A 192 -10.14 -21.63 -0.07
CA GLU A 192 -9.78 -22.36 1.15
C GLU A 192 -9.49 -21.37 2.28
N VAL A 193 -9.79 -21.75 3.52
CA VAL A 193 -9.34 -21.00 4.69
C VAL A 193 -8.10 -21.68 5.25
N TRP A 194 -7.05 -20.90 5.40
CA TRP A 194 -5.84 -21.31 6.09
C TRP A 194 -5.87 -20.84 7.53
N LYS A 195 -5.35 -21.67 8.43
CA LYS A 195 -5.19 -21.41 9.86
C LYS A 195 -3.77 -21.74 10.27
N SER A 196 -3.19 -20.92 11.14
CA SER A 196 -1.91 -21.20 11.80
C SER A 196 -1.89 -20.56 13.19
N GLU A 197 -0.91 -20.97 14.00
CA GLU A 197 -0.49 -20.23 15.18
C GLU A 197 0.84 -19.52 14.92
N ILE A 198 1.05 -18.36 15.55
CA ILE A 198 2.28 -17.60 15.45
C ILE A 198 2.62 -16.91 16.78
N SER A 199 3.91 -16.79 17.10
CA SER A 199 4.36 -15.95 18.21
C SER A 199 4.07 -14.47 17.92
N LYS A 200 3.60 -13.73 18.93
CA LYS A 200 3.43 -12.27 18.88
C LYS A 200 4.68 -11.52 18.44
N ASP A 201 5.86 -12.03 18.77
CA ASP A 201 7.14 -11.42 18.39
C ASP A 201 7.35 -11.38 16.87
N ASN A 202 6.64 -12.24 16.13
CA ASN A 202 6.63 -12.29 14.67
C ASN A 202 5.44 -11.53 14.05
N ILE A 203 4.71 -10.73 14.84
CA ILE A 203 3.67 -9.81 14.38
C ILE A 203 4.21 -8.37 14.45
N PHE A 204 4.16 -7.68 13.33
CA PHE A 204 4.71 -6.32 13.17
C PHE A 204 3.66 -5.23 13.24
N ALA A 205 2.43 -5.53 12.83
CA ALA A 205 1.32 -4.58 12.92
C ALA A 205 -0.01 -5.33 13.07
N TYR A 206 -0.99 -4.60 13.61
CA TYR A 206 -2.40 -4.93 13.58
C TYR A 206 -3.15 -3.74 12.95
N PHE A 207 -4.07 -4.00 12.02
CA PHE A 207 -4.90 -2.98 11.39
C PHE A 207 -6.35 -3.44 11.38
N ASP A 208 -7.26 -2.66 11.96
CA ASP A 208 -8.71 -2.97 11.96
C ASP A 208 -9.51 -2.07 11.01
N GLU A 209 -9.09 -2.01 9.75
CA GLU A 209 -9.87 -1.34 8.71
C GLU A 209 -11.12 -2.16 8.40
N MET A 210 -12.30 -1.54 8.56
CA MET A 210 -13.60 -2.17 8.26
C MET A 210 -13.83 -3.55 8.91
N GLY A 211 -13.26 -3.77 10.09
CA GLY A 211 -13.41 -5.00 10.86
C GLY A 211 -12.56 -6.17 10.35
N GLU A 212 -11.58 -5.92 9.48
CA GLU A 212 -10.72 -6.97 8.90
C GLU A 212 -9.79 -7.62 9.93
N LYS A 213 -9.46 -6.93 11.03
CA LYS A 213 -8.55 -7.44 12.08
C LYS A 213 -7.26 -8.02 11.49
N GLU A 214 -6.68 -7.30 10.53
CA GLU A 214 -5.48 -7.70 9.81
C GLU A 214 -4.28 -7.70 10.76
N VAL A 215 -3.43 -8.72 10.65
CA VAL A 215 -2.10 -8.77 11.25
C VAL A 215 -1.04 -8.94 10.16
N ILE A 216 0.02 -8.15 10.29
CA ILE A 216 1.19 -8.21 9.41
C ILE A 216 2.27 -9.04 10.09
N ILE A 217 2.66 -10.14 9.46
CA ILE A 217 3.51 -11.15 10.10
C ILE A 217 4.81 -11.46 9.34
N ASP A 218 5.75 -12.09 10.05
CA ASP A 218 6.88 -12.76 9.40
C ASP A 218 6.41 -14.10 8.82
N TYR A 219 6.22 -14.12 7.50
CA TYR A 219 5.83 -15.34 6.80
C TYR A 219 6.86 -16.48 6.88
N ASN A 220 8.11 -16.23 7.32
CA ASN A 220 9.10 -17.29 7.55
C ASN A 220 8.96 -17.95 8.93
N ALA A 221 8.10 -17.41 9.81
CA ALA A 221 7.83 -17.95 11.13
C ALA A 221 6.52 -18.79 11.18
N ILE A 222 5.99 -19.14 10.01
CA ILE A 222 4.82 -20.01 9.86
C ILE A 222 5.30 -21.38 9.40
N ASP A 223 5.10 -22.41 10.23
CA ASP A 223 5.50 -23.78 9.91
C ASP A 223 4.31 -24.71 9.65
N ASP A 224 3.18 -24.51 10.34
CA ASP A 224 2.04 -25.46 10.38
C ASP A 224 0.73 -24.86 9.87
N ILE A 225 0.65 -24.58 8.56
CA ILE A 225 -0.60 -24.10 7.93
C ILE A 225 -1.59 -25.28 7.75
N GLU A 226 -2.71 -25.20 8.45
CA GLU A 226 -3.86 -26.09 8.30
C GLU A 226 -4.89 -25.47 7.34
N SER A 227 -5.46 -26.26 6.43
CA SER A 227 -6.64 -25.86 5.66
C SER A 227 -7.89 -26.37 6.40
N ILE A 228 -8.82 -25.46 6.72
CA ILE A 228 -10.03 -25.72 7.51
C ILE A 228 -11.30 -25.42 6.73
#